data_AF-A0A813JVV2-F1
#
_entry.id   AF-A0A813JVV2-F1
#
_cell.length_a   1.000
_cell.length_b   1.000
_cell.length_c   1.000
_cell.angle_alpha   90.00
_cell.angle_beta   90.00
_cell.angle_gamma   90.00
#
_symmetry.space_group_name_H-M   'P 1'
#
loop_
_entity.id
_entity.type
_entity.pdbx_description
1 polymer ?
#
loop_
_entity_poly.entity_id
_entity_poly.type
_entity_poly.pdbx_seq_one_letter_code
_entity_poly.pdbx_strand_id
1 'polypeptide(L)'
;MSCALPEGQGKTLIFVDVDGVLNVGVRDGSKPPLLLREKDIALAQSLADSGIRGDDGRSIERLNDVASRDIGHGEDSGRNYTQFVSSASGLSDVLTSRLADLIHFAGLQRGEVQVVLSSSWRRPDHLPRRKALEQRLSELLMQPFRFHAQTDLRKEKMPADRLRIIGDFLQEYCVGRGSDSPLRVLILEDFFVNALDGWLCDRQPIDSAEAAERYLECRARASTPVLPLDGDAVTVKLVHTFAQWRTQSGLEVQVGVGLTLDHLHSAMRFITGGSTSSRGLLALDSVRSASSKEGSPSKERRSKLPSVKFERPPESSGPAYQMARKAEIVTAVPVPHAARAPKTVHGLHITGVPPDLPEPSVADRSSGPGRGLSVNRFFC
;
A
#
# COMPACT_ATOMS: atom_id res chain seq x y z
N MET A 1 -10.90 -34.64 3.56
CA MET A 1 -10.42 -34.91 2.18
C MET A 1 -9.34 -33.89 1.86
N SER A 2 -8.09 -34.33 1.73
CA SER A 2 -6.92 -33.47 1.48
C SER A 2 -6.78 -33.27 -0.03
N CYS A 3 -6.98 -32.04 -0.53
CA CYS A 3 -6.47 -31.65 -1.84
C CYS A 3 -4.97 -31.46 -1.67
N ALA A 4 -4.20 -32.53 -1.88
CA ALA A 4 -2.75 -32.43 -1.98
C ALA A 4 -2.43 -31.52 -3.18
N LEU A 5 -2.01 -30.29 -2.88
CA LEU A 5 -1.41 -29.40 -3.85
C LEU A 5 -0.09 -30.03 -4.33
N PRO A 6 0.29 -29.88 -5.61
CA PRO A 6 1.48 -30.51 -6.15
C PRO A 6 2.72 -30.15 -5.31
N GLU A 7 3.46 -31.16 -4.88
CA GLU A 7 4.75 -30.98 -4.20
C GLU A 7 5.70 -30.18 -5.11
N GLY A 8 6.31 -29.12 -4.57
CA GLY A 8 7.19 -28.21 -5.32
C GLY A 8 6.68 -26.76 -5.46
N GLN A 9 5.73 -26.31 -4.65
CA GLN A 9 5.29 -24.91 -4.69
C GLN A 9 6.41 -23.98 -4.19
N GLY A 10 6.92 -23.12 -5.08
CA GLY A 10 7.93 -22.12 -4.76
C GLY A 10 7.50 -21.15 -3.64
N LYS A 11 8.47 -20.48 -3.03
CA LYS A 11 8.22 -19.51 -1.95
C LYS A 11 7.41 -18.31 -2.47
N THR A 12 6.59 -17.72 -1.60
CA THR A 12 5.81 -16.53 -1.90
C THR A 12 6.25 -15.37 -1.00
N LEU A 13 6.52 -14.22 -1.60
CA LEU A 13 6.82 -12.97 -0.91
C LEU A 13 5.69 -11.97 -1.20
N ILE A 14 5.01 -11.48 -0.18
CA ILE A 14 3.91 -10.52 -0.31
C ILE A 14 4.33 -9.17 0.26
N PHE A 15 4.43 -8.14 -0.57
CA PHE A 15 4.60 -6.76 -0.14
C PHE A 15 3.23 -6.10 0.06
N VAL A 16 3.06 -5.39 1.19
CA VAL A 16 1.78 -4.77 1.55
C VAL A 16 1.94 -3.29 1.88
N ASP A 17 1.27 -2.45 1.10
CA ASP A 17 1.00 -1.07 1.44
C ASP A 17 -0.30 -0.91 2.24
N VAL A 18 -0.19 -0.87 3.56
CA VAL A 18 -1.36 -0.76 4.45
C VAL A 18 -2.25 0.43 4.11
N ASP A 19 -1.67 1.58 3.72
CA ASP A 19 -2.43 2.79 3.48
C ASP A 19 -3.26 2.72 2.18
N GLY A 20 -2.77 2.11 1.11
CA GLY A 20 -3.51 1.94 -0.16
C GLY A 20 -4.29 0.63 -0.31
N VAL A 21 -4.05 -0.35 0.56
CA VAL A 21 -4.60 -1.72 0.44
C VAL A 21 -5.65 -2.03 1.49
N LEU A 22 -5.48 -1.55 2.73
CA LEU A 22 -6.35 -1.90 3.87
C LEU A 22 -7.32 -0.80 4.30
N ASN A 23 -7.39 0.27 3.51
CA ASN A 23 -8.42 1.30 3.62
C ASN A 23 -8.71 1.88 2.24
N VAL A 24 -9.71 2.77 2.18
CA VAL A 24 -10.03 3.55 0.97
C VAL A 24 -9.60 5.00 1.19
N GLY A 25 -8.70 5.48 0.35
CA GLY A 25 -8.10 6.82 0.46
C GLY A 25 -8.34 7.65 -0.80
N VAL A 26 -9.01 8.79 -0.67
CA VAL A 26 -9.35 9.68 -1.79
C VAL A 26 -8.37 10.84 -1.86
N ARG A 27 -7.72 11.05 -3.01
CA ARG A 27 -6.77 12.15 -3.18
C ARG A 27 -7.47 13.50 -3.09
N ASP A 28 -6.88 14.42 -2.33
CA ASP A 28 -7.43 15.75 -2.07
C ASP A 28 -6.43 16.86 -2.40
N GLY A 29 -5.99 16.89 -3.66
CA GLY A 29 -4.98 17.83 -4.14
C GLY A 29 -3.60 17.57 -3.51
N SER A 30 -3.06 18.56 -2.80
CA SER A 30 -1.79 18.48 -2.06
C SER A 30 -1.95 18.08 -0.59
N LYS A 31 -3.19 17.93 -0.12
CA LYS A 31 -3.48 17.50 1.25
C LYS A 31 -3.32 15.97 1.36
N PRO A 32 -3.13 15.44 2.59
CA PRO A 32 -3.22 14.01 2.82
C PRO A 32 -4.54 13.43 2.30
N PRO A 33 -4.54 12.18 1.80
CA PRO A 33 -5.76 11.54 1.32
C PRO A 33 -6.88 11.57 2.36
N LEU A 34 -8.10 11.79 1.89
CA LEU A 34 -9.33 11.66 2.67
C LEU A 34 -9.61 10.17 2.87
N LEU A 35 -9.47 9.69 4.10
CA LEU A 35 -9.84 8.32 4.43
C LEU A 35 -11.36 8.17 4.46
N LEU A 36 -11.86 7.06 3.93
CA LEU A 36 -13.28 6.76 3.95
C LEU A 36 -13.69 6.26 5.35
N ARG A 37 -14.05 7.18 6.23
CA ARG A 37 -14.56 6.89 7.59
C ARG A 37 -16.05 7.20 7.67
N GLU A 38 -16.76 6.48 8.53
CA GLU A 38 -18.22 6.65 8.70
C GLU A 38 -18.61 8.09 9.03
N LYS A 39 -17.90 8.71 9.99
CA LYS A 39 -18.12 10.10 10.39
C LYS A 39 -17.85 11.11 9.28
N ASP A 40 -16.87 10.83 8.41
CA ASP A 40 -16.45 11.74 7.34
C ASP A 40 -17.45 11.68 6.19
N ILE A 41 -17.99 10.48 5.89
CA ILE A 41 -19.10 10.30 4.95
C ILE A 41 -20.36 11.00 5.48
N ALA A 42 -20.75 10.76 6.73
CA ALA A 42 -21.94 11.37 7.32
C ALA A 42 -21.85 12.90 7.32
N LEU A 43 -20.68 13.45 7.65
CA LEU A 43 -20.42 14.88 7.56
C LEU A 43 -20.52 15.39 6.12
N ALA A 44 -19.85 14.73 5.16
CA ALA A 44 -19.91 15.11 3.75
C ALA A 44 -21.35 15.09 3.19
N GLN A 45 -22.16 14.10 3.57
CA GLN A 45 -23.58 14.03 3.21
C GLN A 45 -24.36 15.21 3.79
N SER A 46 -24.19 15.51 5.08
CA SER A 46 -24.88 16.64 5.72
C SER A 46 -24.53 18.01 5.11
N LEU A 47 -23.30 18.14 4.60
CA LEU A 47 -22.81 19.40 4.05
C LEU A 47 -23.10 19.54 2.54
N ALA A 48 -23.46 18.45 1.86
CA ALA A 48 -23.77 18.46 0.43
C ALA A 48 -24.94 19.41 0.10
N ASP A 49 -25.96 19.43 0.97
CA ASP A 49 -27.14 20.28 0.79
C ASP A 49 -26.89 21.76 1.14
N SER A 50 -25.77 22.06 1.80
CA SER A 50 -25.44 23.42 2.26
C SER A 50 -24.82 24.30 1.15
N GLY A 51 -24.62 23.78 -0.06
CA GLY A 51 -24.11 24.54 -1.19
C GLY A 51 -22.66 25.04 -1.01
N ILE A 52 -21.85 24.35 -0.20
CA ILE A 52 -20.44 24.68 0.04
C ILE A 52 -19.67 24.64 -1.28
N ARG A 53 -18.88 25.68 -1.55
CA ARG A 53 -18.08 25.85 -2.78
C ARG A 53 -16.58 25.79 -2.50
N GLY A 54 -15.79 25.78 -3.58
CA GLY A 54 -14.34 25.82 -3.50
C GLY A 54 -13.73 24.44 -3.17
N ASP A 55 -12.60 24.45 -2.46
CA ASP A 55 -11.88 23.21 -2.12
C ASP A 55 -12.71 22.27 -1.27
N ASP A 56 -13.36 22.78 -0.23
CA ASP A 56 -14.16 21.95 0.69
C ASP A 56 -15.35 21.32 -0.03
N GLY A 57 -16.03 22.07 -0.92
CA GLY A 57 -17.09 21.52 -1.77
C GLY A 57 -16.62 20.39 -2.68
N ARG A 58 -15.41 20.52 -3.27
CA ARG A 58 -14.79 19.46 -4.08
C ARG A 58 -14.44 18.23 -3.24
N SER A 59 -13.91 18.41 -2.04
CA SER A 59 -13.61 17.29 -1.12
C SER A 59 -14.89 16.55 -0.70
N ILE A 60 -15.97 17.28 -0.42
CA ILE A 60 -17.30 16.73 -0.11
C ILE A 60 -17.83 15.92 -1.29
N GLU A 61 -17.78 16.48 -2.50
CA GLU A 61 -18.23 15.80 -3.71
C GLU A 61 -17.47 14.50 -3.96
N ARG A 62 -16.13 14.53 -3.86
CA ARG A 62 -15.30 13.32 -4.03
C ARG A 62 -15.65 12.23 -3.02
N LEU A 63 -15.83 12.59 -1.74
CA LEU A 63 -16.18 11.62 -0.70
C LEU A 63 -17.56 11.00 -0.93
N ASN A 64 -18.56 11.81 -1.26
CA ASN A 64 -19.92 11.32 -1.54
C ASN A 64 -19.96 10.46 -2.80
N ASP A 65 -19.24 10.85 -3.85
CA ASP A 65 -19.14 10.08 -5.08
C ASP A 65 -18.47 8.72 -4.83
N VAL A 66 -17.32 8.68 -4.15
CA VAL A 66 -16.66 7.42 -3.76
C VAL A 66 -17.58 6.56 -2.90
N ALA A 67 -18.17 7.11 -1.84
CA ALA A 67 -19.03 6.36 -0.92
C ALA A 67 -20.22 5.71 -1.62
N SER A 68 -20.84 6.41 -2.58
CA SER A 68 -22.03 5.91 -3.30
C SER A 68 -21.70 5.06 -4.53
N ARG A 69 -20.45 5.04 -4.97
CA ARG A 69 -20.04 4.34 -6.19
C ARG A 69 -20.13 2.82 -6.03
N ASP A 70 -20.77 2.19 -7.00
CA ASP A 70 -20.77 0.73 -7.16
C ASP A 70 -19.34 0.25 -7.43
N ILE A 71 -18.90 -0.74 -6.67
CA ILE A 71 -17.53 -1.28 -6.77
C ILE A 71 -17.40 -2.18 -8.02
N GLY A 72 -18.48 -2.86 -8.41
CA GLY A 72 -18.50 -3.83 -9.51
C GLY A 72 -17.66 -5.09 -9.25
N HIS A 73 -17.36 -5.80 -10.34
CA HIS A 73 -16.35 -6.87 -10.43
C HIS A 73 -16.42 -7.98 -9.37
N GLY A 74 -17.61 -8.54 -9.16
CA GLY A 74 -17.80 -9.71 -8.30
C GLY A 74 -18.09 -9.38 -6.83
N GLU A 75 -18.09 -8.10 -6.45
CA GLU A 75 -18.85 -7.68 -5.27
C GLU A 75 -20.35 -7.87 -5.55
N ASP A 76 -21.14 -8.29 -4.55
CA ASP A 76 -22.58 -8.45 -4.75
C ASP A 76 -23.20 -7.14 -5.25
N SER A 77 -24.11 -7.24 -6.23
CA SER A 77 -24.77 -6.07 -6.80
C SER A 77 -25.40 -5.19 -5.73
N GLY A 78 -25.18 -3.88 -5.82
CA GLY A 78 -25.67 -2.90 -4.84
C GLY A 78 -24.71 -2.65 -3.66
N ARG A 79 -23.53 -3.27 -3.64
CA ARG A 79 -22.46 -2.90 -2.71
C ARG A 79 -21.66 -1.73 -3.26
N ASN A 80 -21.44 -0.73 -2.41
CA ASN A 80 -20.64 0.45 -2.69
C ASN A 80 -19.44 0.52 -1.73
N TYR A 81 -18.60 1.54 -1.86
CA TYR A 81 -17.41 1.67 -1.02
C TYR A 81 -17.69 1.86 0.48
N THR A 82 -18.93 2.14 0.93
CA THR A 82 -19.20 2.24 2.37
C THR A 82 -18.98 0.93 3.12
N GLN A 83 -18.98 -0.22 2.43
CA GLN A 83 -18.61 -1.50 3.06
C GLN A 83 -17.13 -1.58 3.46
N PHE A 84 -16.28 -0.74 2.85
CA PHE A 84 -14.84 -0.65 3.16
C PHE A 84 -14.51 0.50 4.10
N VAL A 85 -15.51 1.05 4.79
CA VAL A 85 -15.29 2.09 5.79
C VAL A 85 -14.29 1.63 6.84
N SER A 86 -13.35 2.51 7.14
CA SER A 86 -12.36 2.27 8.18
C SER A 86 -12.99 2.41 9.57
N SER A 87 -12.66 1.46 10.44
CA SER A 87 -12.93 1.55 11.89
C SER A 87 -12.10 2.67 12.53
N ALA A 88 -12.24 2.86 13.86
CA ALA A 88 -11.43 3.83 14.61
C ALA A 88 -9.91 3.59 14.50
N SER A 89 -9.49 2.38 14.14
CA SER A 89 -8.08 2.04 13.87
C SER A 89 -7.54 2.65 12.56
N GLY A 90 -8.43 3.16 11.70
CA GLY A 90 -8.13 3.61 10.35
C GLY A 90 -8.10 2.48 9.32
N LEU A 91 -8.43 1.24 9.70
CA LEU A 91 -8.45 0.08 8.82
C LEU A 91 -9.87 -0.45 8.60
N SER A 92 -10.12 -0.96 7.39
CA SER A 92 -11.34 -1.69 7.06
C SER A 92 -11.21 -3.15 7.47
N ASP A 93 -12.20 -3.65 8.23
CA ASP A 93 -12.26 -5.07 8.61
C ASP A 93 -12.39 -5.98 7.40
N VAL A 94 -13.17 -5.58 6.39
CA VAL A 94 -13.38 -6.36 5.17
C VAL A 94 -12.07 -6.51 4.40
N LEU A 95 -11.34 -5.43 4.20
CA LEU A 95 -10.06 -5.46 3.48
C LEU A 95 -8.98 -6.21 4.27
N THR A 96 -8.97 -6.07 5.61
CA THR A 96 -8.07 -6.82 6.49
C THR A 96 -8.33 -8.33 6.45
N SER A 97 -9.61 -8.73 6.45
CA SER A 97 -10.01 -10.13 6.28
C SER A 97 -9.55 -10.69 4.92
N ARG A 98 -9.67 -9.92 3.84
CA ARG A 98 -9.18 -10.34 2.52
C ARG A 98 -7.67 -10.53 2.46
N LEU A 99 -6.90 -9.68 3.14
CA LEU A 99 -5.46 -9.87 3.28
C LEU A 99 -5.15 -11.16 4.07
N ALA A 100 -5.88 -11.45 5.14
CA ALA A 100 -5.72 -12.69 5.90
C ALA A 100 -6.00 -13.92 5.03
N ASP A 101 -7.09 -13.91 4.25
CA ASP A 101 -7.40 -14.98 3.29
C ASP A 101 -6.24 -15.18 2.31
N LEU A 102 -5.75 -14.10 1.70
CA LEU A 102 -4.64 -14.15 0.76
C LEU A 102 -3.36 -14.76 1.38
N ILE A 103 -3.01 -14.34 2.60
CA ILE A 103 -1.85 -14.89 3.34
C ILE A 103 -2.04 -16.38 3.62
N HIS A 104 -3.26 -16.79 4.01
CA HIS A 104 -3.58 -18.19 4.23
C HIS A 104 -3.38 -19.02 2.95
N PHE A 105 -3.94 -18.56 1.82
CA PHE A 105 -3.79 -19.22 0.51
C PHE A 105 -2.35 -19.25 -0.01
N ALA A 106 -1.54 -18.26 0.36
CA ALA A 106 -0.12 -18.21 0.02
C ALA A 106 0.73 -19.30 0.71
N GLY A 107 0.15 -20.08 1.62
CA GLY A 107 0.82 -21.19 2.27
C GLY A 107 1.37 -20.85 3.65
N LEU A 108 0.72 -19.96 4.41
CA LEU A 108 1.14 -19.62 5.78
C LEU A 108 1.31 -20.85 6.67
N GLN A 109 0.41 -21.83 6.59
CA GLN A 109 0.50 -23.07 7.36
C GLN A 109 1.71 -23.95 6.97
N ARG A 110 2.29 -23.74 5.79
CA ARG A 110 3.46 -24.48 5.29
C ARG A 110 4.77 -23.72 5.47
N GLY A 111 4.73 -22.48 6.00
CA GLY A 111 5.90 -21.61 6.10
C GLY A 111 6.43 -21.16 4.73
N GLU A 112 5.60 -21.22 3.69
CA GLU A 112 5.98 -20.89 2.30
C GLU A 112 5.77 -19.41 1.94
N VAL A 113 5.13 -18.64 2.83
CA VAL A 113 4.87 -17.22 2.62
C VAL A 113 5.63 -16.35 3.61
N GLN A 114 6.19 -15.25 3.10
CA GLN A 114 6.67 -14.15 3.89
C GLN A 114 5.92 -12.88 3.52
N VAL A 115 5.51 -12.11 4.52
CA VAL A 115 4.78 -10.85 4.36
C VAL A 115 5.68 -9.70 4.77
N VAL A 116 5.95 -8.79 3.85
CA VAL A 116 6.84 -7.64 3.99
C VAL A 116 6.02 -6.37 4.03
N LEU A 117 6.25 -5.54 5.05
CA LEU A 117 5.62 -4.23 5.13
C LEU A 117 6.35 -3.24 4.19
N SER A 118 5.64 -2.69 3.20
CA SER A 118 6.17 -1.65 2.30
C SER A 118 5.61 -0.25 2.57
N SER A 119 4.59 -0.10 3.42
CA SER A 119 3.92 1.19 3.69
C SER A 119 4.67 2.18 4.58
N SER A 120 4.08 3.36 4.78
CA SER A 120 4.51 4.34 5.77
C SER A 120 4.53 3.78 7.20
N TRP A 121 3.79 2.70 7.51
CA TRP A 121 3.67 2.10 8.84
C TRP A 121 4.94 1.39 9.33
N ARG A 122 6.00 1.37 8.51
CA ARG A 122 7.35 0.99 8.94
C ARG A 122 7.93 1.97 9.96
N ARG A 123 7.48 3.23 9.93
CA ARG A 123 7.96 4.27 10.83
C ARG A 123 7.66 3.95 12.31
N PRO A 124 8.56 4.30 13.25
CA PRO A 124 8.39 3.99 14.67
C PRO A 124 7.12 4.58 15.31
N ASP A 125 6.66 5.75 14.85
CA ASP A 125 5.43 6.42 15.30
C ASP A 125 4.16 5.63 14.95
N HIS A 126 4.22 4.75 13.94
CA HIS A 126 3.12 3.85 13.58
C HIS A 126 3.21 2.47 14.24
N LEU A 127 4.20 2.23 15.11
CA LEU A 127 4.35 0.95 15.82
C LEU A 127 3.08 0.49 16.55
N PRO A 128 2.34 1.35 17.30
CA PRO A 128 1.11 0.91 17.96
C PRO A 128 0.04 0.44 16.97
N ARG A 129 -0.13 1.16 15.85
CA ARG A 129 -1.08 0.81 14.79
C ARG A 129 -0.68 -0.51 14.13
N ARG A 130 0.61 -0.67 13.82
CA ARG A 130 1.15 -1.91 13.26
C ARG A 130 0.90 -3.12 14.17
N LYS A 131 1.15 -2.99 15.47
CA LYS A 131 0.86 -4.05 16.44
C LYS A 131 -0.63 -4.41 16.50
N ALA A 132 -1.52 -3.41 16.41
CA ALA A 132 -2.96 -3.66 16.36
C ALA A 132 -3.37 -4.44 15.09
N LEU A 133 -2.78 -4.10 13.93
CA LEU A 133 -2.98 -4.86 12.69
C LEU A 133 -2.43 -6.29 12.80
N GLU A 134 -1.22 -6.49 13.34
CA GLU A 134 -0.64 -7.81 13.55
C GLU A 134 -1.51 -8.68 14.47
N GLN A 135 -2.04 -8.09 15.55
CA GLN A 135 -2.99 -8.76 16.45
C GLN A 135 -4.27 -9.15 15.70
N ARG A 136 -4.85 -8.22 14.93
CA ARG A 136 -6.07 -8.48 14.15
C ARG A 136 -5.87 -9.58 13.11
N LEU A 137 -4.74 -9.57 12.40
CA LEU A 137 -4.37 -10.63 11.47
C LEU A 137 -4.15 -11.95 12.21
N SER A 138 -3.57 -11.93 13.42
CA SER A 138 -3.39 -13.15 14.22
C SER A 138 -4.72 -13.82 14.56
N GLU A 139 -5.73 -13.02 14.92
CA GLU A 139 -7.09 -13.50 15.19
C GLU A 139 -7.73 -14.11 13.94
N LEU A 140 -7.66 -13.40 12.80
CA LEU A 140 -8.23 -13.86 11.54
C LEU A 140 -7.54 -15.12 10.99
N LEU A 141 -6.23 -15.22 11.17
CA LEU A 141 -5.42 -16.36 10.75
C LEU A 141 -5.46 -17.51 11.77
N MET A 142 -6.08 -17.30 12.94
CA MET A 142 -6.12 -18.24 14.07
C MET A 142 -4.74 -18.73 14.52
N GLN A 143 -3.71 -17.90 14.36
CA GLN A 143 -2.34 -18.18 14.78
C GLN A 143 -1.55 -16.87 14.93
N PRO A 144 -0.49 -16.83 15.76
CA PRO A 144 0.32 -15.64 15.91
C PRO A 144 0.88 -15.16 14.55
N PHE A 145 0.65 -13.90 14.24
CA PHE A 145 1.13 -13.25 13.03
C PHE A 145 1.97 -12.03 13.35
N ARG A 146 3.08 -11.87 12.61
CA ARG A 146 3.88 -10.65 12.55
C ARG A 146 4.35 -10.45 11.12
N PHE A 147 4.62 -9.20 10.74
CA PHE A 147 5.35 -8.95 9.50
C PHE A 147 6.73 -9.61 9.57
N HIS A 148 7.09 -10.34 8.53
CA HIS A 148 8.34 -11.09 8.47
C HIS A 148 9.53 -10.17 8.25
N ALA A 149 9.31 -9.09 7.51
CA ALA A 149 10.30 -8.07 7.23
C ALA A 149 9.64 -6.72 6.94
N GLN A 150 10.48 -5.70 6.77
CA GLN A 150 10.10 -4.34 6.41
C GLN A 150 11.11 -3.85 5.39
N THR A 151 10.63 -3.13 4.38
CA THR A 151 11.54 -2.45 3.45
C THR A 151 12.21 -1.23 4.12
N ASP A 152 13.32 -0.74 3.57
CA ASP A 152 14.10 0.35 4.15
C ASP A 152 13.33 1.65 4.34
N LEU A 153 13.43 2.24 5.55
CA LEU A 153 12.82 3.52 5.86
C LEU A 153 13.62 4.68 5.24
N ARG A 154 13.37 4.94 3.95
CA ARG A 154 13.91 6.09 3.21
C ARG A 154 12.83 7.15 2.98
N LYS A 155 13.27 8.38 2.69
CA LYS A 155 12.34 9.46 2.33
C LYS A 155 11.79 9.20 0.94
N GLU A 156 10.49 8.98 0.86
CA GLU A 156 9.77 8.77 -0.39
C GLU A 156 9.02 10.06 -0.75
N LYS A 157 9.26 10.57 -1.96
CA LYS A 157 8.56 11.76 -2.48
C LYS A 157 7.63 11.40 -3.62
N MET A 158 7.94 10.33 -4.35
CA MET A 158 7.22 9.92 -5.56
C MET A 158 7.01 8.40 -5.59
N PRO A 159 6.04 7.90 -6.38
CA PRO A 159 5.85 6.47 -6.66
C PRO A 159 7.15 5.70 -6.96
N ALA A 160 8.02 6.30 -7.77
CA ALA A 160 9.30 5.72 -8.18
C ALA A 160 10.22 5.41 -6.99
N ASP A 161 10.19 6.21 -5.92
CA ASP A 161 11.00 5.98 -4.73
C ASP A 161 10.55 4.71 -4.01
N ARG A 162 9.23 4.53 -3.87
CA ARG A 162 8.63 3.31 -3.28
C ARG A 162 8.97 2.08 -4.11
N LEU A 163 8.81 2.15 -5.43
CA LEU A 163 9.13 1.02 -6.31
C LEU A 163 10.62 0.64 -6.21
N ARG A 164 11.52 1.63 -6.17
CA ARG A 164 12.96 1.40 -5.97
C ARG A 164 13.24 0.72 -4.63
N ILE A 165 12.63 1.19 -3.55
CA ILE A 165 12.79 0.60 -2.21
C ILE A 165 12.36 -0.87 -2.17
N ILE A 166 11.24 -1.22 -2.81
CA ILE A 166 10.79 -2.61 -2.96
C ILE A 166 11.81 -3.41 -3.78
N GLY A 167 12.29 -2.85 -4.89
CA GLY A 167 13.29 -3.47 -5.76
C GLY A 167 14.62 -3.75 -5.05
N ASP A 168 15.10 -2.80 -4.24
CA ASP A 168 16.34 -2.95 -3.44
C ASP A 168 16.19 -4.08 -2.43
N PHE A 169 15.07 -4.11 -1.69
CA PHE A 169 14.78 -5.22 -0.79
C PHE A 169 14.74 -6.57 -1.53
N LEU A 170 14.08 -6.62 -2.68
CA LEU A 170 13.95 -7.86 -3.46
C LEU A 170 15.30 -8.33 -3.99
N GLN A 171 16.16 -7.41 -4.42
CA GLN A 171 17.52 -7.68 -4.85
C GLN A 171 18.33 -8.32 -3.71
N GLU A 172 18.33 -7.69 -2.52
CA GLU A 172 19.03 -8.21 -1.33
C GLU A 172 18.46 -9.57 -0.88
N TYR A 173 17.14 -9.71 -0.90
CA TYR A 173 16.45 -10.95 -0.57
C TYR A 173 16.88 -12.10 -1.48
N CYS A 174 16.99 -11.84 -2.79
CA CYS A 174 17.43 -12.86 -3.77
C CYS A 174 18.89 -13.25 -3.57
N VAL A 175 19.76 -12.31 -3.19
CA VAL A 175 21.15 -12.63 -2.81
C VAL A 175 21.21 -13.56 -1.61
N GLY A 176 20.44 -13.24 -0.55
CA GLY A 176 20.49 -13.98 0.71
C GLY A 176 19.85 -15.37 0.64
N ARG A 177 18.87 -15.58 -0.23
CA ARG A 177 18.08 -16.82 -0.26
C ARG A 177 18.72 -17.96 -1.08
N GLY A 178 19.64 -17.65 -1.99
CA GLY A 178 20.14 -18.58 -3.01
C GLY A 178 19.13 -18.88 -4.14
N SER A 179 19.44 -19.88 -4.98
CA SER A 179 18.63 -20.27 -6.14
C SER A 179 17.70 -21.46 -5.92
N ASP A 180 17.64 -22.04 -4.72
CA ASP A 180 17.10 -23.39 -4.51
C ASP A 180 15.58 -23.57 -4.78
N SER A 181 14.83 -22.50 -5.07
CA SER A 181 13.40 -22.61 -5.41
C SER A 181 12.86 -21.40 -6.17
N PRO A 182 11.84 -21.58 -7.03
CA PRO A 182 11.11 -20.48 -7.64
C PRO A 182 10.56 -19.50 -6.60
N LEU A 183 10.49 -18.21 -6.94
CA LEU A 183 9.95 -17.16 -6.09
C LEU A 183 8.78 -16.47 -6.78
N ARG A 184 7.64 -16.44 -6.11
CA ARG A 184 6.49 -15.60 -6.50
C ARG A 184 6.50 -14.36 -5.63
N VAL A 185 6.58 -13.20 -6.25
CA VAL A 185 6.55 -11.91 -5.56
C VAL A 185 5.23 -11.23 -5.88
N LEU A 186 4.37 -11.10 -4.89
CA LEU A 186 3.11 -10.37 -5.00
C LEU A 186 3.24 -9.01 -4.32
N ILE A 187 2.79 -7.96 -4.99
CA ILE A 187 2.89 -6.59 -4.50
C ILE A 187 1.49 -6.00 -4.48
N LEU A 188 1.02 -5.63 -3.30
CA LEU A 188 -0.23 -4.92 -3.08
C LEU A 188 0.11 -3.48 -2.75
N GLU A 189 -0.14 -2.56 -3.66
CA GLU A 189 0.36 -1.19 -3.57
C GLU A 189 -0.55 -0.24 -4.38
N ASP A 190 -0.70 1.01 -3.93
CA ASP A 190 -1.44 2.07 -4.67
C ASP A 190 -0.52 3.19 -5.17
N PHE A 191 0.75 3.19 -4.73
CA PHE A 191 1.76 4.21 -5.00
C PHE A 191 1.29 5.64 -4.66
N PHE A 192 0.77 5.84 -3.46
CA PHE A 192 0.29 7.14 -2.96
C PHE A 192 -0.90 7.68 -3.77
N VAL A 193 -1.80 6.80 -4.19
CA VAL A 193 -2.94 7.16 -5.04
C VAL A 193 -2.49 7.82 -6.35
N ASN A 194 -1.50 7.23 -7.02
CA ASN A 194 -1.04 7.69 -8.34
C ASN A 194 -1.25 6.62 -9.40
N ALA A 195 -1.55 7.08 -10.61
CA ALA A 195 -1.58 6.24 -11.80
C ALA A 195 -0.18 5.75 -12.19
N LEU A 196 -0.13 4.68 -12.98
CA LEU A 196 1.08 4.26 -13.69
C LEU A 196 1.08 4.99 -15.04
N ASP A 197 1.44 6.26 -15.05
CA ASP A 197 1.31 7.18 -16.18
C ASP A 197 2.66 7.58 -16.81
N GLY A 198 3.70 6.75 -16.63
CA GLY A 198 4.98 6.90 -17.30
C GLY A 198 6.06 7.61 -16.50
N TRP A 199 5.93 7.68 -15.17
CA TRP A 199 7.00 8.17 -14.31
C TRP A 199 8.26 7.29 -14.41
N LEU A 200 9.44 7.88 -14.16
CA LEU A 200 10.71 7.19 -14.32
C LEU A 200 11.19 6.56 -13.01
N CYS A 201 11.54 5.26 -13.05
CA CYS A 201 12.30 4.57 -12.01
C CYS A 201 13.63 4.11 -12.61
N ASP A 202 14.75 4.68 -12.15
CA ASP A 202 16.10 4.38 -12.67
C ASP A 202 16.21 4.45 -14.20
N ARG A 203 15.61 5.51 -14.77
CA ARG A 203 15.52 5.78 -16.21
C ARG A 203 14.62 4.83 -17.00
N GLN A 204 13.94 3.89 -16.34
CA GLN A 204 12.91 3.06 -16.95
C GLN A 204 11.53 3.72 -16.76
N PRO A 205 10.74 3.91 -17.83
CA PRO A 205 9.38 4.41 -17.73
C PRO A 205 8.46 3.34 -17.12
N ILE A 206 7.63 3.74 -16.16
CA ILE A 206 6.63 2.90 -15.51
C ILE A 206 5.24 3.45 -15.87
N ASP A 207 4.69 2.94 -16.97
CA ASP A 207 3.43 3.34 -17.59
C ASP A 207 2.34 2.25 -17.49
N SER A 208 2.64 1.16 -16.79
CA SER A 208 1.80 -0.03 -16.69
C SER A 208 2.23 -0.89 -15.51
N ALA A 209 1.34 -1.78 -15.07
CA ALA A 209 1.67 -2.73 -14.01
C ALA A 209 2.77 -3.69 -14.47
N GLU A 210 2.73 -4.10 -15.74
CA GLU A 210 3.69 -4.96 -16.39
C GLU A 210 5.08 -4.31 -16.49
N ALA A 211 5.17 -2.99 -16.68
CA ALA A 211 6.44 -2.26 -16.63
C ALA A 211 7.04 -2.27 -15.22
N ALA A 212 6.23 -2.06 -14.18
CA ALA A 212 6.67 -2.15 -12.79
C ALA A 212 7.10 -3.58 -12.41
N GLU A 213 6.35 -4.58 -12.82
CA GLU A 213 6.67 -6.01 -12.63
C GLU A 213 8.02 -6.35 -13.27
N ARG A 214 8.23 -5.97 -14.54
CA ARG A 214 9.49 -6.19 -15.26
C ARG A 214 10.68 -5.47 -14.61
N TYR A 215 10.48 -4.23 -14.16
CA TYR A 215 11.50 -3.49 -13.42
C TYR A 215 11.97 -4.30 -12.20
N LEU A 216 11.03 -4.81 -11.40
CA LEU A 216 11.34 -5.57 -10.19
C LEU A 216 11.96 -6.94 -10.48
N GLU A 217 11.55 -7.62 -11.56
CA GLU A 217 12.21 -8.83 -12.03
C GLU A 217 13.67 -8.58 -12.43
N CYS A 218 13.95 -7.49 -13.15
CA CYS A 218 15.33 -7.07 -13.44
C CYS A 218 16.10 -6.81 -12.13
N ARG A 219 15.53 -6.08 -11.15
CA ARG A 219 16.17 -5.83 -9.84
C ARG A 219 16.50 -7.13 -9.11
N ALA A 220 15.58 -8.09 -9.10
CA ALA A 220 15.80 -9.39 -8.48
C ALA A 220 16.96 -10.17 -9.12
N ARG A 221 17.11 -10.10 -10.45
CA ARG A 221 18.14 -10.81 -11.21
C ARG A 221 19.51 -10.10 -11.24
N ALA A 222 19.53 -8.80 -10.99
CA ALA A 222 20.76 -8.00 -11.05
C ALA A 222 21.87 -8.48 -10.10
N SER A 223 21.51 -9.20 -9.03
CA SER A 223 22.49 -9.71 -8.06
C SER A 223 22.77 -11.21 -8.12
N THR A 224 22.19 -11.94 -9.07
CA THR A 224 22.51 -13.37 -9.26
C THR A 224 23.63 -13.49 -10.29
N PRO A 225 24.88 -13.80 -9.89
CA PRO A 225 25.99 -13.98 -10.81
C PRO A 225 25.76 -15.25 -11.66
N VAL A 226 25.21 -15.05 -12.85
CA VAL A 226 25.27 -15.96 -14.02
C VAL A 226 25.15 -17.45 -13.69
N LEU A 227 23.94 -17.95 -13.37
CA LEU A 227 23.56 -19.38 -13.43
C LEU A 227 22.03 -19.52 -13.60
N PRO A 228 21.52 -20.71 -13.96
CA PRO A 228 21.30 -21.23 -15.31
C PRO A 228 19.98 -20.76 -15.96
N LEU A 229 19.90 -20.88 -17.28
CA LEU A 229 18.79 -20.45 -18.15
C LEU A 229 17.43 -21.11 -17.88
N ASP A 230 17.35 -22.15 -17.05
CA ASP A 230 16.14 -22.96 -16.88
C ASP A 230 15.97 -23.38 -15.41
N GLY A 231 15.33 -22.57 -14.56
CA GLY A 231 14.88 -23.02 -13.23
C GLY A 231 14.59 -21.94 -12.19
N ASP A 232 15.35 -20.83 -12.19
CA ASP A 232 15.27 -19.81 -11.12
C ASP A 232 14.29 -18.69 -11.45
N ALA A 233 13.04 -19.06 -11.69
CA ALA A 233 12.02 -18.09 -12.03
C ALA A 233 11.61 -17.29 -10.78
N VAL A 234 12.17 -16.08 -10.64
CA VAL A 234 11.49 -14.99 -9.92
C VAL A 234 10.42 -14.44 -10.84
N THR A 235 9.17 -14.52 -10.39
CA THR A 235 8.00 -13.95 -11.06
C THR A 235 7.39 -12.88 -10.19
N VAL A 236 7.03 -11.75 -10.76
CA VAL A 236 6.46 -10.62 -10.02
C VAL A 236 5.04 -10.35 -10.51
N LYS A 237 4.13 -10.07 -9.57
CA LYS A 237 2.80 -9.54 -9.86
C LYS A 237 2.55 -8.30 -9.02
N LEU A 238 2.19 -7.21 -9.69
CA LEU A 238 1.64 -6.01 -9.09
C LEU A 238 0.13 -6.05 -9.16
N VAL A 239 -0.52 -5.91 -8.01
CA VAL A 239 -1.95 -5.61 -7.89
C VAL A 239 -2.04 -4.15 -7.45
N HIS A 240 -2.18 -3.27 -8.44
CA HIS A 240 -2.24 -1.83 -8.23
C HIS A 240 -3.64 -1.43 -7.78
N THR A 241 -3.80 -1.04 -6.52
CA THR A 241 -5.11 -0.74 -5.93
C THR A 241 -5.58 0.69 -6.18
N PHE A 242 -5.13 1.31 -7.27
CA PHE A 242 -5.52 2.65 -7.69
C PHE A 242 -6.70 2.61 -8.66
N ALA A 243 -7.61 3.56 -8.52
CA ALA A 243 -8.62 3.84 -9.54
C ALA A 243 -8.81 5.35 -9.72
N GLN A 244 -9.28 5.72 -10.91
CA GLN A 244 -9.58 7.09 -11.28
C GLN A 244 -10.83 7.15 -12.13
N TRP A 245 -11.64 8.17 -11.91
CA TRP A 245 -12.82 8.48 -12.72
C TRP A 245 -13.20 9.96 -12.60
N ARG A 246 -14.28 10.34 -13.27
CA ARG A 246 -14.89 11.66 -13.13
C ARG A 246 -16.29 11.56 -12.53
N THR A 247 -16.61 12.47 -11.62
CA THR A 247 -17.98 12.63 -11.10
C THR A 247 -18.91 13.17 -12.19
N GLN A 248 -20.20 13.25 -11.89
CA GLN A 248 -21.19 13.85 -12.81
C GLN A 248 -20.90 15.33 -13.13
N SER A 249 -20.25 16.08 -12.22
CA SER A 249 -19.85 17.47 -12.46
C SER A 249 -18.58 17.60 -13.32
N GLY A 250 -17.94 16.46 -13.64
CA GLY A 250 -16.66 16.40 -14.34
C GLY A 250 -15.44 16.51 -13.42
N LEU A 251 -15.63 16.56 -12.09
CA LEU A 251 -14.55 16.57 -11.12
C LEU A 251 -13.78 15.25 -11.15
N GLU A 252 -12.46 15.33 -11.21
CA GLU A 252 -11.61 14.14 -11.16
C GLU A 252 -11.50 13.58 -9.73
N VAL A 253 -11.71 12.27 -9.63
CA VAL A 253 -11.56 11.45 -8.44
C VAL A 253 -10.40 10.49 -8.68
N GLN A 254 -9.43 10.51 -7.77
CA GLN A 254 -8.33 9.54 -7.71
C GLN A 254 -8.39 8.88 -6.34
N VAL A 255 -8.36 7.56 -6.29
CA VAL A 255 -8.59 6.80 -5.06
C VAL A 255 -7.72 5.55 -4.98
N GLY A 256 -7.17 5.28 -3.80
CA GLY A 256 -6.73 3.94 -3.42
C GLY A 256 -7.97 3.18 -2.98
N VAL A 257 -8.41 2.21 -3.77
CA VAL A 257 -9.70 1.51 -3.57
C VAL A 257 -9.61 0.35 -2.59
N GLY A 258 -8.41 0.04 -2.10
CA GLY A 258 -8.14 -1.12 -1.26
C GLY A 258 -8.18 -2.46 -2.02
N LEU A 259 -8.04 -3.54 -1.26
CA LEU A 259 -8.09 -4.92 -1.77
C LEU A 259 -9.54 -5.37 -2.09
N THR A 260 -10.11 -4.87 -3.19
CA THR A 260 -11.41 -5.30 -3.74
C THR A 260 -11.42 -6.82 -4.05
N LEU A 261 -12.59 -7.43 -4.30
CA LEU A 261 -12.63 -8.85 -4.71
C LEU A 261 -11.88 -9.12 -6.01
N ASP A 262 -11.93 -8.20 -6.98
CA ASP A 262 -11.18 -8.34 -8.22
C ASP A 262 -9.66 -8.38 -7.96
N HIS A 263 -9.16 -7.48 -7.11
CA HIS A 263 -7.78 -7.46 -6.67
C HIS A 263 -7.39 -8.76 -5.95
N LEU A 264 -8.24 -9.24 -5.04
CA LEU A 264 -8.04 -10.50 -4.33
C LEU A 264 -7.97 -11.69 -5.30
N HIS A 265 -8.89 -11.78 -6.26
CA HIS A 265 -8.92 -12.86 -7.24
C HIS A 265 -7.70 -12.83 -8.16
N SER A 266 -7.28 -11.65 -8.61
CA SER A 266 -6.05 -11.48 -9.39
C SER A 266 -4.82 -11.96 -8.60
N ALA A 267 -4.70 -11.53 -7.34
CA ALA A 267 -3.63 -11.95 -6.43
C ALA A 267 -3.63 -13.47 -6.19
N MET A 268 -4.79 -14.06 -5.90
CA MET A 268 -4.92 -15.50 -5.67
C MET A 268 -4.59 -16.33 -6.91
N ARG A 269 -5.04 -15.90 -8.09
CA ARG A 269 -4.72 -16.58 -9.36
C ARG A 269 -3.22 -16.62 -9.60
N PHE A 270 -2.52 -15.51 -9.32
CA PHE A 270 -1.07 -15.45 -9.41
C PHE A 270 -0.38 -16.41 -8.43
N ILE A 271 -0.74 -16.34 -7.14
CA ILE A 271 -0.14 -17.20 -6.10
C ILE A 271 -0.33 -18.69 -6.41
N THR A 272 -1.49 -19.07 -6.93
CA THR A 272 -1.82 -20.48 -7.20
C THR A 272 -1.33 -20.97 -8.57
N GLY A 273 -0.62 -20.13 -9.33
CA GLY A 273 -0.14 -20.48 -10.67
C GLY A 273 -1.27 -20.81 -11.65
N GLY A 274 -2.43 -20.15 -11.50
CA GLY A 274 -3.62 -20.40 -12.32
C GLY A 274 -4.30 -21.75 -12.11
N SER A 275 -3.80 -22.59 -11.21
CA SER A 275 -4.35 -23.93 -10.93
C SER A 275 -5.55 -23.91 -9.97
N THR A 276 -6.19 -22.75 -9.77
CA THR A 276 -7.43 -22.67 -8.99
C THR A 276 -8.52 -23.45 -9.70
N SER A 277 -8.64 -24.73 -9.35
CA SER A 277 -9.92 -25.43 -9.49
C SER A 277 -10.97 -24.52 -8.86
N SER A 278 -12.01 -24.19 -9.61
CA SER A 278 -13.11 -23.29 -9.22
C SER A 278 -13.65 -23.54 -7.80
N ARG A 279 -13.50 -24.76 -7.29
CA ARG A 279 -13.78 -25.16 -5.90
C ARG A 279 -13.08 -24.32 -4.82
N GLY A 280 -11.85 -23.85 -5.03
CA GLY A 280 -11.11 -23.08 -4.01
C GLY A 280 -11.70 -21.70 -3.77
N LEU A 281 -12.13 -21.00 -4.84
CA LEU A 281 -12.82 -19.71 -4.71
C LEU A 281 -14.21 -19.87 -4.10
N LEU A 282 -14.96 -20.89 -4.51
CA LEU A 282 -16.32 -21.13 -3.99
C LEU A 282 -16.35 -21.43 -2.47
N ALA A 283 -15.25 -21.96 -1.93
CA ALA A 283 -15.11 -22.19 -0.49
C ALA A 283 -15.04 -20.87 0.31
N LEU A 284 -14.39 -19.83 -0.22
CA LEU A 284 -14.34 -18.51 0.40
C LEU A 284 -15.73 -17.88 0.52
N ASP A 285 -16.52 -17.98 -0.55
CA ASP A 285 -17.89 -17.43 -0.57
C ASP A 285 -18.83 -18.18 0.38
N SER A 286 -18.64 -19.50 0.54
CA SER A 286 -19.41 -20.32 1.47
C SER A 286 -19.12 -20.01 2.95
N VAL A 287 -17.85 -19.84 3.32
CA VAL A 287 -17.46 -19.53 4.71
C VAL A 287 -18.02 -18.18 5.15
N ARG A 288 -17.99 -17.18 4.26
CA ARG A 288 -18.52 -15.83 4.53
C ARG A 288 -20.06 -15.81 4.63
N SER A 289 -20.73 -16.61 3.80
CA SER A 289 -22.18 -16.75 3.85
C SER A 289 -22.67 -17.45 5.13
N ALA A 290 -21.88 -18.36 5.70
CA ALA A 290 -22.20 -19.04 6.95
C ALA A 290 -22.04 -18.11 8.16
N SER A 291 -20.97 -17.30 8.21
CA SER A 291 -20.74 -16.33 9.30
C SER A 291 -21.78 -15.20 9.35
N SER A 292 -22.51 -14.95 8.26
CA SER A 292 -23.52 -13.89 8.20
C SER A 292 -24.91 -14.33 8.71
N LYS A 293 -25.12 -15.64 8.93
CA LYS A 293 -26.42 -16.20 9.34
C LYS A 293 -26.56 -16.43 10.84
N GLU A 294 -25.49 -16.38 11.61
CA GLU A 294 -25.55 -16.50 13.08
C GLU A 294 -25.66 -15.12 13.73
N GLY A 295 -26.88 -14.75 14.13
CA GLY A 295 -27.13 -13.67 15.09
C GLY A 295 -27.47 -12.32 14.50
N SER A 296 -28.63 -12.20 13.83
CA SER A 296 -29.38 -10.95 13.96
C SER A 296 -29.81 -10.84 15.42
N PRO A 297 -29.31 -9.87 16.22
CA PRO A 297 -29.86 -9.64 17.53
C PRO A 297 -31.33 -9.27 17.36
N SER A 298 -32.16 -10.07 18.01
CA SER A 298 -33.60 -9.86 18.17
C SER A 298 -33.88 -8.38 18.45
N LYS A 299 -34.78 -7.81 17.65
CA LYS A 299 -35.42 -6.52 17.88
C LYS A 299 -35.99 -6.47 19.30
N GLU A 300 -35.25 -5.96 20.26
CA GLU A 300 -35.80 -5.65 21.57
C GLU A 300 -35.27 -4.31 22.09
N ARG A 301 -36.20 -3.38 22.28
CA ARG A 301 -36.08 -2.04 22.86
C ARG A 301 -35.28 -1.00 22.05
N ARG A 302 -35.99 -0.34 21.13
CA ARG A 302 -35.79 1.10 20.85
C ARG A 302 -36.03 1.88 22.15
N SER A 303 -34.98 2.09 22.95
CA SER A 303 -34.93 3.22 23.87
C SER A 303 -34.87 4.50 23.02
N LYS A 304 -35.68 5.48 23.39
CA LYS A 304 -35.69 6.81 22.78
C LYS A 304 -34.29 7.41 22.94
N LEU A 305 -33.58 7.57 21.82
CA LEU A 305 -32.43 8.47 21.75
C LEU A 305 -32.93 9.88 22.15
N PRO A 306 -32.23 10.59 23.05
CA PRO A 306 -32.57 11.97 23.35
C PRO A 306 -32.44 12.78 22.06
N SER A 307 -33.48 13.56 21.74
CA SER A 307 -33.44 14.55 20.66
C SER A 307 -32.31 15.53 20.93
N VAL A 308 -31.17 15.33 20.28
CA VAL A 308 -30.11 16.33 20.23
C VAL A 308 -30.62 17.46 19.35
N LYS A 309 -31.02 18.56 19.97
CA LYS A 309 -31.25 19.83 19.26
C LYS A 309 -29.89 20.27 18.72
N PHE A 310 -29.68 20.13 17.42
CA PHE A 310 -28.63 20.87 16.73
C PHE A 310 -29.08 22.33 16.68
N GLU A 311 -28.49 23.16 17.55
CA GLU A 311 -28.52 24.59 17.34
C GLU A 311 -27.84 24.88 15.99
N ARG A 312 -28.55 25.59 15.10
CA ARG A 312 -27.95 26.07 13.85
C ARG A 312 -26.71 26.89 14.21
N PRO A 313 -25.53 26.57 13.66
CA PRO A 313 -24.38 27.43 13.84
C PRO A 313 -24.66 28.78 13.15
N PRO A 314 -24.17 29.89 13.72
CA PRO A 314 -24.32 31.20 13.11
C PRO A 314 -23.67 31.19 11.72
N GLU A 315 -24.37 31.77 10.76
CA GLU A 315 -23.87 32.03 9.41
C GLU A 315 -22.68 33.00 9.49
N SER A 316 -21.48 32.47 9.66
CA SER A 316 -20.25 33.16 9.28
C SER A 316 -19.16 32.16 8.84
N SER A 317 -18.60 32.49 7.69
CA SER A 317 -17.50 31.88 6.96
C SER A 317 -16.35 31.27 7.80
N GLY A 318 -15.89 30.07 7.39
CA GLY A 318 -14.66 29.29 7.72
C GLY A 318 -13.77 29.75 8.89
N PRO A 319 -13.44 28.85 9.86
CA PRO A 319 -12.28 27.93 9.74
C PRO A 319 -12.49 26.55 10.43
N ALA A 320 -13.74 26.19 10.76
CA ALA A 320 -14.07 25.04 11.61
C ALA A 320 -13.62 23.68 11.03
N TYR A 321 -13.66 23.53 9.70
CA TYR A 321 -13.18 22.32 9.01
C TYR A 321 -11.67 22.10 9.17
N GLN A 322 -10.87 23.17 9.23
CA GLN A 322 -9.42 23.06 9.43
C GLN A 322 -9.02 22.79 10.89
N MET A 323 -9.82 23.25 11.86
CA MET A 323 -9.53 23.04 13.28
C MET A 323 -9.81 21.60 13.75
N ALA A 324 -10.89 20.97 13.26
CA ALA A 324 -11.13 19.55 13.51
C ALA A 324 -10.03 18.66 12.92
N ARG A 325 -9.47 19.03 11.76
CA ARG A 325 -8.33 18.33 11.12
C ARG A 325 -7.00 18.52 11.85
N LYS A 326 -6.72 19.69 12.45
CA LYS A 326 -5.49 19.90 13.24
C LYS A 326 -5.51 19.13 14.56
N ALA A 327 -6.67 18.92 15.17
CA ALA A 327 -6.78 18.18 16.43
C ALA A 327 -6.41 16.69 16.30
N GLU A 328 -6.68 16.04 15.15
CA GLU A 328 -6.34 14.62 14.93
C GLU A 328 -4.87 14.36 14.57
N ILE A 329 -4.12 15.38 14.12
CA ILE A 329 -2.68 15.27 13.86
C ILE A 329 -1.85 15.53 15.14
N VAL A 330 -2.45 16.10 16.19
CA VAL A 330 -1.74 16.58 17.40
C VAL A 330 -2.06 15.77 18.67
N THR A 331 -2.77 14.64 18.59
CA THR A 331 -2.84 13.70 19.74
C THR A 331 -1.63 12.76 19.76
N ALA A 332 -0.43 13.35 19.86
CA ALA A 332 0.75 12.68 20.41
C ALA A 332 0.90 13.17 21.85
N VAL A 333 0.73 12.25 22.80
CA VAL A 333 0.86 12.49 24.24
C VAL A 333 2.25 13.12 24.53
N PRO A 334 2.34 14.25 25.24
CA PRO A 334 3.62 14.80 25.64
C PRO A 334 4.24 13.94 26.75
N VAL A 335 5.41 13.36 26.48
CA VAL A 335 6.27 12.74 27.50
C VAL A 335 7.10 13.86 28.16
N PRO A 336 7.16 13.94 29.51
CA PRO A 336 7.94 14.96 30.19
C PRO A 336 9.45 14.71 30.01
N HIS A 337 10.16 15.67 29.42
CA HIS A 337 11.62 15.69 29.36
C HIS A 337 12.20 16.04 30.75
N ALA A 338 12.91 15.10 31.35
CA ALA A 338 13.77 15.35 32.49
C ALA A 338 15.05 16.06 32.02
N ALA A 339 15.38 17.17 32.68
CA ALA A 339 16.54 18.01 32.44
C ALA A 339 17.85 17.28 32.73
N ARG A 340 18.87 17.51 31.89
CA ARG A 340 20.28 17.29 32.23
C ARG A 340 21.14 18.48 31.78
N ALA A 341 21.93 18.95 32.73
CA ALA A 341 22.81 20.12 32.70
C ALA A 341 24.05 19.92 31.79
N PRO A 342 24.72 21.02 31.38
CA PRO A 342 25.85 20.97 30.46
C PRO A 342 27.18 20.68 31.19
N LYS A 343 28.10 19.99 30.51
CA LYS A 343 29.52 19.97 30.87
C LYS A 343 30.35 20.49 29.70
N THR A 344 30.98 21.63 29.94
CA THR A 344 32.16 22.16 29.26
C THR A 344 33.40 21.37 29.66
N VAL A 345 34.27 20.99 28.71
CA VAL A 345 35.73 20.88 28.92
C VAL A 345 36.45 21.21 27.59
N HIS A 346 37.50 22.01 27.73
CA HIS A 346 38.46 22.48 26.73
C HIS A 346 39.43 21.42 26.19
N GLY A 347 39.97 21.66 24.99
CA GLY A 347 41.43 21.70 24.81
C GLY A 347 42.09 20.80 23.74
N LEU A 348 43.04 21.43 23.04
CA LEU A 348 44.16 20.90 22.21
C LEU A 348 43.85 20.37 20.80
N HIS A 349 44.73 20.48 19.78
CA HIS A 349 45.81 21.38 19.37
C HIS A 349 46.21 20.92 17.93
N ILE A 350 46.37 21.90 17.03
CA ILE A 350 47.20 22.05 15.79
C ILE A 350 48.12 20.84 15.42
N THR A 351 48.29 20.35 14.17
CA THR A 351 48.90 20.95 12.96
C THR A 351 48.87 19.99 11.75
N GLY A 352 48.98 20.54 10.52
CA GLY A 352 49.80 19.95 9.45
C GLY A 352 49.09 19.40 8.20
N VAL A 353 48.99 20.21 7.14
CA VAL A 353 48.74 19.75 5.75
C VAL A 353 49.86 20.33 4.87
N PRO A 354 50.62 19.49 4.13
CA PRO A 354 51.41 19.93 2.99
C PRO A 354 50.70 19.65 1.65
N PRO A 355 51.15 20.31 0.55
CA PRO A 355 50.37 20.54 -0.66
C PRO A 355 50.72 19.58 -1.83
N ASP A 356 49.96 19.77 -2.92
CA ASP A 356 50.26 19.46 -4.32
C ASP A 356 50.23 18.01 -4.81
N LEU A 357 49.21 17.72 -5.64
CA LEU A 357 49.26 16.72 -6.70
C LEU A 357 48.79 17.38 -8.02
N PRO A 358 49.48 17.12 -9.15
CA PRO A 358 49.23 17.83 -10.41
C PRO A 358 48.06 17.23 -11.21
N GLU A 359 47.35 18.12 -11.90
CA GLU A 359 46.36 17.79 -12.93
C GLU A 359 46.99 17.08 -14.14
N PRO A 360 46.33 16.08 -14.73
CA PRO A 360 46.73 15.57 -16.03
C PRO A 360 46.17 16.41 -17.17
N SER A 361 47.06 16.65 -18.12
CA SER A 361 46.93 17.47 -19.30
C SER A 361 45.85 17.03 -20.29
N VAL A 362 45.22 18.04 -20.88
CA VAL A 362 44.39 17.95 -22.09
C VAL A 362 45.30 17.65 -23.28
N ALA A 363 45.08 16.51 -23.92
CA ALA A 363 45.68 16.18 -25.22
C ALA A 363 44.58 15.94 -26.26
N ASP A 364 44.64 16.82 -27.25
CA ASP A 364 43.93 16.90 -28.51
C ASP A 364 44.18 15.68 -29.41
N ARG A 365 43.12 15.06 -29.95
CA ARG A 365 43.17 14.17 -31.13
C ARG A 365 41.90 14.24 -31.97
N SER A 366 42.08 14.95 -33.09
CA SER A 366 41.49 14.80 -34.43
C SER A 366 40.78 13.47 -34.80
N SER A 367 39.55 13.67 -35.30
CA SER A 367 38.91 13.12 -36.52
C SER A 367 39.27 11.72 -37.08
N GLY A 368 38.22 10.89 -37.22
CA GLY A 368 38.13 9.80 -38.21
C GLY A 368 36.73 9.13 -38.20
N PRO A 369 36.04 8.95 -39.35
CA PRO A 369 34.69 8.37 -39.39
C PRO A 369 34.77 6.85 -39.59
N GLY A 370 34.13 6.09 -38.70
CA GLY A 370 34.06 4.63 -38.79
C GLY A 370 32.67 4.12 -38.41
N ARG A 371 31.96 3.59 -39.41
CA ARG A 371 30.66 2.93 -39.28
C ARG A 371 30.77 1.70 -38.36
N GLY A 372 29.78 1.52 -37.49
CA GLY A 372 29.59 0.28 -36.73
C GLY A 372 28.24 0.28 -36.04
N LEU A 373 27.29 -0.47 -36.61
CA LEU A 373 25.99 -0.77 -36.01
C LEU A 373 26.20 -1.44 -34.64
N SER A 374 25.85 -0.72 -33.57
CA SER A 374 25.71 -1.32 -32.23
C SER A 374 24.25 -1.67 -32.00
N VAL A 375 24.00 -2.97 -31.88
CA VAL A 375 22.77 -3.53 -31.35
C VAL A 375 22.78 -3.24 -29.85
N ASN A 376 21.95 -2.31 -29.39
CA ASN A 376 21.70 -2.10 -27.97
C ASN A 376 21.02 -3.34 -27.37
N ARG A 377 21.84 -4.28 -26.88
CA ARG A 377 21.41 -5.18 -25.80
C ARG A 377 21.32 -4.33 -24.54
N PHE A 378 20.12 -3.88 -24.23
CA PHE A 378 19.78 -3.52 -22.86
C PHE A 378 19.81 -4.81 -22.05
N PHE A 379 20.96 -5.12 -21.47
CA PHE A 379 20.98 -5.92 -20.26
C PHE A 379 20.32 -5.06 -19.17
N CYS A 380 19.42 -5.68 -18.39
CA CYS A 380 19.15 -5.19 -17.03
C CYS A 380 20.51 -4.92 -16.34
#